data_AF-A0A0R2JKQ6-F1
#
_entry.id   AF-A0A0R2JKQ6-F1
#
_cell.length_a   1.000
_cell.length_b   1.000
_cell.length_c   1.000
_cell.angle_alpha   90.00
_cell.angle_beta   90.00
_cell.angle_gamma   90.00
#
_symmetry.space_group_name_H-M   'P 1'
#
loop_
_entity.id
_entity.type
_entity.pdbx_description
1 polymer ?
#
loop_
_entity_poly.entity_id
_entity_poly.type
_entity_poly.pdbx_seq_one_letter_code
_entity_poly.pdbx_strand_id
1 'polypeptide(L)' 'MMDIGILIILYVIALLCLMFGVQGKGSAKQKGILTLVGLVFLIGAIIYMAW' A
#
# COMPACT_ATOMS: atom_id res chain seq x y z
N MET A 1 -5.72 14.26 -17.75
CA MET A 1 -6.18 14.40 -16.36
C MET A 1 -6.13 13.00 -15.78
N MET A 2 -5.05 12.64 -15.09
CA MET A 2 -4.90 11.30 -14.49
C MET A 2 -6.06 11.04 -13.53
N ASP A 3 -6.54 9.80 -13.45
CA ASP A 3 -7.61 9.41 -12.53
C ASP A 3 -7.15 9.54 -11.07
N ILE A 4 -7.25 10.75 -10.52
CA ILE A 4 -6.92 11.09 -9.13
C ILE A 4 -7.63 10.13 -8.16
N GLY A 5 -8.82 9.64 -8.52
CA GLY A 5 -9.55 8.63 -7.74
C GLY A 5 -8.78 7.31 -7.58
N ILE A 6 -8.10 6.84 -8.62
CA ILE A 6 -7.31 5.60 -8.58
C ILE A 6 -6.09 5.79 -7.67
N LEU A 7 -5.41 6.93 -7.76
CA LEU A 7 -4.28 7.27 -6.89
C LEU A 7 -4.69 7.30 -5.42
N ILE A 8 -5.81 7.93 -5.09
CA ILE A 8 -6.33 7.98 -3.72
C ILE A 8 -6.60 6.56 -3.19
N ILE A 9 -7.24 5.71 -3.98
CA ILE A 9 -7.53 4.32 -3.59
C ILE A 9 -6.23 3.55 -3.34
N LEU A 10 -5.23 3.68 -4.22
CA LEU A 10 -3.92 3.03 -4.06
C LEU A 10 -3.22 3.48 -2.77
N TYR A 11 -3.24 4.78 -2.46
CA TYR A 11 -2.66 5.32 -1.24
C TYR A 11 -3.36 4.82 0.03
N VAL A 12 -4.69 4.79 0.03
CA VAL A 12 -5.47 4.30 1.18
C VAL A 12 -5.18 2.83 1.45
N ILE A 13 -5.16 1.98 0.41
CA ILE A 13 -4.87 0.56 0.56
C ILE A 13 -3.42 0.36 1.06
N ALA A 14 -2.46 1.07 0.49
CA ALA A 14 -1.06 0.99 0.91
C ALA A 14 -0.87 1.37 2.38
N LEU A 15 -1.52 2.45 2.83
CA LEU A 15 -1.48 2.89 4.22
C LEU A 15 -2.08 1.85 5.17
N LEU A 16 -3.24 1.29 4.84
CA LEU A 16 -3.86 0.24 5.64
C LEU A 16 -2.95 -0.98 5.75
N CYS A 17 -2.40 -1.45 4.63
CA CYS A 17 -1.46 -2.57 4.62
C CYS A 17 -0.22 -2.30 5.47
N LEU A 18 0.35 -1.09 5.41
CA LEU A 18 1.49 -0.71 6.25
C LEU A 18 1.12 -0.63 7.74
N MET A 19 -0.04 -0.04 8.07
CA MET A 19 -0.51 0.06 9.46
C MET A 19 -0.71 -1.32 10.09
N PHE A 20 -1.37 -2.24 9.40
CA PHE A 20 -1.55 -3.61 9.87
C PHE A 20 -0.24 -4.42 9.81
N GLY A 21 0.66 -4.13 8.88
CA GLY A 21 1.99 -4.73 8.81
C GLY A 21 2.86 -4.38 10.03
N VAL A 22 2.83 -3.12 10.46
CA VAL A 22 3.62 -2.65 11.61
C VAL A 22 2.91 -2.98 12.94
N GLN A 23 1.66 -2.55 13.08
CA GLN A 23 0.92 -2.54 14.35
C GLN A 23 -0.13 -3.65 14.48
N GLY A 24 -0.40 -4.41 13.42
CA GLY A 24 -1.43 -5.45 13.44
C GLY A 24 -1.16 -6.52 14.50
N LYS A 25 -2.22 -7.06 15.10
CA LYS A 25 -2.11 -8.25 15.96
C LYS A 25 -2.09 -9.48 15.04
N GLY A 26 -0.94 -10.13 14.90
CA GLY A 26 -0.75 -11.26 13.98
C GLY A 26 0.68 -11.79 13.99
N SER A 27 0.90 -12.92 13.31
CA SER A 27 2.22 -13.54 13.18
C SER A 27 3.20 -12.65 12.40
N ALA A 28 4.49 -12.68 12.75
CA ALA A 28 5.54 -11.92 12.07
C ALA A 28 5.56 -12.16 10.55
N LYS A 29 5.22 -13.38 10.11
CA LYS A 29 5.10 -13.73 8.69
C LYS A 29 3.96 -12.95 8.01
N GLN A 30 2.80 -12.85 8.67
CA GLN A 30 1.64 -12.16 8.13
C GLN A 30 1.86 -10.64 8.08
N LYS A 31 2.51 -10.09 9.12
CA LYS A 31 2.99 -8.70 9.14
C LYS A 31 3.93 -8.41 7.98
N GLY A 32 4.93 -9.27 7.77
CA GLY A 32 5.90 -9.13 6.68
C GLY A 32 5.23 -9.11 5.30
N ILE A 33 4.32 -10.05 5.04
CA ILE A 33 3.56 -10.10 3.78
C ILE A 33 2.75 -8.82 3.58
N LEU A 34 2.07 -8.34 4.62
CA LEU A 34 1.20 -7.18 4.51
C LEU A 34 1.98 -5.88 4.30
N THR A 35 3.13 -5.73 4.96
CA THR A 35 4.08 -4.64 4.68
C THR A 35 4.57 -4.68 3.24
N LEU A 36 4.91 -5.87 2.73
CA LEU A 36 5.42 -6.05 1.35
C LEU A 36 4.35 -5.69 0.32
N VAL A 37 3.11 -6.12 0.54
CA VAL A 37 1.95 -5.76 -0.30
C VAL A 37 1.72 -4.24 -0.29
N GLY A 38 1.75 -3.61 0.89
CA GLY A 38 1.61 -2.14 0.99
C GLY A 38 2.69 -1.39 0.20
N LEU A 39 3.93 -1.89 0.22
CA LEU A 39 5.05 -1.33 -0.53
C LEU A 39 4.85 -1.44 -2.06
N VAL A 40 4.34 -2.57 -2.54
CA VAL A 40 4.04 -2.78 -3.97
C VAL A 40 2.96 -1.79 -4.45
N PHE A 41 1.90 -1.60 -3.66
CA PHE A 41 0.85 -0.61 -3.97
C PHE A 41 1.40 0.82 -4.01
N LEU A 42 2.33 1.16 -3.11
CA LEU A 42 2.96 2.47 -3.07
C LEU A 42 3.84 2.72 -4.30
N ILE A 43 4.64 1.72 -4.70
CA ILE A 43 5.46 1.77 -5.92
C ILE A 43 4.56 1.91 -7.16
N GLY A 44 3.48 1.12 -7.24
CA GLY A 44 2.51 1.22 -8.33
C GLY A 44 1.89 2.61 -8.45
N ALA A 45 1.56 3.24 -7.32
CA ALA A 45 1.05 4.62 -7.30
C ALA A 45 2.09 5.64 -7.81
N ILE A 46 3.36 5.48 -7.43
CA ILE A 46 4.44 6.36 -7.89
C ILE A 46 4.65 6.23 -9.41
N ILE A 47 4.67 4.99 -9.92
CA ILE A 47 4.80 4.73 -11.36
C ILE A 47 3.61 5.33 -12.12
N TYR A 48 2.40 5.19 -11.58
CA TYR A 48 1.19 5.77 -12.17
C TYR A 48 1.19 7.30 -12.16
N MET A 49 1.75 7.95 -11.13
CA MET A 49 1.96 9.41 -11.14
C MET A 49 3.04 9.87 -12.11
N ALA A 50 4.01 9.02 -12.41
CA ALA A 50 5.13 9.35 -13.30
C ALA A 50 4.78 9.23 -14.79
N TRP A 51 3.60 8.69 -15.12
CA TRP A 51 3.10 8.45 -16.48
C TRP A 51 1.96 9.41 -16.81
#